data_AF-A0A3D4T7H0-F1
#
_entry.id   AF-A0A3D4T7H0-F1
#
_cell.length_a   1.000
_cell.length_b   1.000
_cell.length_c   1.000
_cell.angle_alpha   90.00
_cell.angle_beta   90.00
_cell.angle_gamma   90.00
#
_symmetry.space_group_name_H-M   'P 1'
#
loop_
_entity.id
_entity.type
_entity.pdbx_description
1 polymer ?
#
loop_
_entity_poly.entity_id
_entity_poly.type
_entity_poly.pdbx_seq_one_letter_code
_entity_poly.pdbx_strand_id
1 'polypeptide(L)'
;MNCCCKKSDLSLIKPVLDEYGDTDGSLITILQHAQEIYGYLPTDVLYCIAERIGVSPAKVMGVATFYSQFRLKPVGKYLIMLCQGTAC
;
A
#
# COMPACT_ATOMS: atom_id res chain seq x y z
N MET A 1 -23.90 -8.77 -5.84
CA MET A 1 -23.77 -8.08 -4.54
C MET A 1 -22.82 -6.93 -4.75
N ASN A 2 -23.37 -5.72 -4.75
CA ASN A 2 -22.72 -4.50 -5.20
C ASN A 2 -21.72 -4.01 -4.15
N CYS A 3 -20.45 -3.89 -4.53
CA CYS A 3 -19.51 -3.07 -3.79
C CYS A 3 -19.05 -1.94 -4.72
N CYS A 4 -19.37 -0.70 -4.34
CA CYS A 4 -19.05 0.53 -5.05
C CYS A 4 -17.54 0.67 -5.27
N CYS A 5 -17.05 0.10 -6.37
CA CYS A 5 -15.66 0.17 -6.78
C CYS A 5 -15.38 1.59 -7.28
N LYS A 6 -14.79 2.44 -6.43
CA LYS A 6 -13.93 3.50 -6.93
C LYS A 6 -12.75 2.78 -7.56
N LYS A 7 -12.85 2.53 -8.87
CA LYS A 7 -11.87 1.79 -9.67
C LYS A 7 -10.53 2.49 -9.54
N SER A 8 -9.74 2.08 -8.55
CA SER A 8 -8.31 2.30 -8.55
C SER A 8 -7.80 1.47 -9.72
N ASP A 9 -6.98 2.02 -10.60
CA ASP A 9 -6.46 1.31 -11.78
C ASP A 9 -5.52 0.17 -11.34
N LEU A 10 -6.08 -0.98 -10.97
CA LEU A 10 -5.38 -2.19 -10.51
C LEU A 10 -4.41 -2.76 -11.55
N SER A 11 -4.43 -2.25 -12.78
CA SER A 11 -3.48 -2.63 -13.84
C SER A 11 -2.05 -2.21 -13.51
N LEU A 12 -1.85 -1.12 -12.77
CA LEU A 12 -0.53 -0.54 -12.51
C LEU A 12 0.30 -1.36 -11.52
N ILE A 13 -0.36 -2.07 -10.60
CA ILE A 13 0.32 -2.88 -9.58
C ILE A 13 0.59 -4.33 -10.02
N LYS A 14 -0.02 -4.79 -11.13
CA LYS A 14 0.21 -6.13 -11.68
C LYS A 14 1.69 -6.49 -11.91
N PRO A 15 2.52 -5.64 -12.55
CA PRO A 15 3.93 -5.98 -12.75
C PRO A 15 4.70 -6.11 -11.44
N VAL A 16 4.41 -5.25 -10.46
CA VAL A 16 5.02 -5.31 -9.12
C VAL A 16 4.65 -6.62 -8.41
N LEU A 17 3.42 -7.07 -8.56
CA LEU A 17 2.96 -8.34 -7.98
C LEU A 17 3.55 -9.57 -8.67
N ASP A 18 3.92 -9.46 -9.95
CA ASP A 18 4.58 -10.53 -10.70
C ASP A 18 6.05 -10.69 -10.27
N GLU A 19 6.74 -9.56 -10.05
CA GLU A 19 8.15 -9.53 -9.65
C GLU A 19 8.38 -10.00 -8.20
N TYR A 20 7.44 -9.69 -7.30
CA TYR A 20 7.61 -9.90 -5.86
C TYR A 20 6.65 -10.92 -5.23
N GLY A 21 5.74 -11.51 -6.02
CA GLY A 21 4.64 -12.36 -5.53
C GLY A 21 5.08 -13.66 -4.86
N ASP A 22 6.27 -14.18 -5.18
CA ASP A 22 6.73 -15.51 -4.73
C ASP A 22 7.57 -15.46 -3.44
N THR A 23 7.94 -14.26 -2.97
CA THR A 23 8.85 -14.12 -1.82
C THR A 23 8.13 -13.66 -0.55
N ASP A 24 8.08 -14.54 0.44
CA ASP A 24 7.65 -14.23 1.81
C ASP A 24 8.55 -13.12 2.40
N GLY A 25 7.98 -11.92 2.55
CA GLY A 25 8.70 -10.74 3.04
C GLY A 25 8.57 -9.51 2.14
N SER A 26 8.15 -9.69 0.89
CA SER A 26 8.04 -8.59 -0.09
C SER A 26 6.82 -7.69 0.12
N LEU A 27 5.95 -7.98 1.09
CA LEU A 27 4.73 -7.20 1.33
C LEU A 27 5.03 -5.71 1.54
N ILE A 28 6.09 -5.39 2.28
CA ILE A 28 6.49 -3.99 2.52
C ILE A 28 6.90 -3.33 1.21
N THR A 29 7.70 -4.00 0.38
CA THR A 29 8.16 -3.52 -0.93
C THR A 29 6.98 -3.28 -1.87
N ILE A 30 6.04 -4.22 -1.93
CA ILE A 30 4.84 -4.11 -2.75
C ILE A 30 3.97 -2.92 -2.31
N LEU A 31 3.81 -2.72 -0.99
CA LEU A 31 3.08 -1.57 -0.43
C LEU A 31 3.79 -0.24 -0.71
N GLN A 32 5.13 -0.21 -0.71
CA GLN A 32 5.89 0.99 -1.05
C GLN A 32 5.66 1.38 -2.51
N HIS A 33 5.83 0.44 -3.45
CA HIS A 33 5.57 0.68 -4.86
C HIS A 33 4.12 1.05 -5.15
N ALA A 34 3.17 0.39 -4.49
CA ALA A 34 1.76 0.77 -4.58
C ALA A 34 1.53 2.22 -4.16
N GLN A 35 2.14 2.65 -3.04
CA GLN A 35 2.05 4.02 -2.57
C GLN A 35 2.71 5.02 -3.52
N GLU A 36 3.83 4.67 -4.17
CA GLU A 36 4.47 5.52 -5.18
C GLU A 36 3.60 5.71 -6.42
N ILE A 37 2.92 4.66 -6.87
CA ILE A 37 2.05 4.67 -8.05
C ILE A 37 0.77 5.49 -7.79
N TYR A 38 0.10 5.24 -6.66
CA TYR A 38 -1.20 5.86 -6.37
C TYR A 38 -1.10 7.12 -5.51
N GLY A 39 0.08 7.42 -4.93
CA GLY A 39 0.31 8.49 -3.96
C GLY A 39 -0.25 8.21 -2.55
N TYR A 40 -1.06 7.17 -2.41
CA TYR A 40 -1.63 6.66 -1.16
C TYR A 40 -2.10 5.21 -1.37
N LEU A 41 -2.46 4.52 -0.30
CA LEU A 41 -2.91 3.13 -0.31
C LEU A 41 -4.43 3.05 -0.10
N PRO A 42 -5.24 3.01 -1.17
CA PRO A 42 -6.66 2.76 -1.06
C PRO A 42 -6.90 1.32 -0.59
N THR A 43 -8.01 1.12 0.13
CA THR A 43 -8.33 -0.20 0.69
C THR A 43 -8.53 -1.26 -0.39
N ASP A 44 -9.12 -0.90 -1.55
CA ASP A 44 -9.26 -1.81 -2.69
C ASP A 44 -7.93 -2.40 -3.16
N VAL A 45 -6.87 -1.58 -3.22
CA VAL A 45 -5.52 -2.03 -3.60
C VAL A 45 -4.95 -2.97 -2.54
N LEU A 46 -5.14 -2.69 -1.25
CA LEU A 46 -4.69 -3.56 -0.16
C LEU A 46 -5.37 -4.95 -0.22
N TYR A 47 -6.67 -5.01 -0.52
CA TYR A 47 -7.38 -6.27 -0.69
C TYR A 47 -6.85 -7.06 -1.88
N CYS A 48 -6.63 -6.42 -3.02
CA CYS A 48 -6.05 -7.09 -4.20
C CYS A 48 -4.63 -7.62 -3.93
N ILE A 49 -3.80 -6.86 -3.21
CA ILE A 49 -2.47 -7.31 -2.79
C ILE A 49 -2.60 -8.54 -1.88
N ALA A 50 -3.52 -8.51 -0.91
CA ALA A 50 -3.75 -9.62 0.01
C ALA A 50 -4.16 -10.91 -0.73
N GLU A 51 -5.09 -10.80 -1.67
CA GLU A 51 -5.54 -11.93 -2.51
C GLU A 51 -4.40 -12.50 -3.36
N ARG A 52 -3.51 -11.65 -3.88
CA ARG A 52 -2.41 -12.07 -4.77
C ARG A 52 -1.24 -12.72 -4.04
N ILE A 53 -0.91 -12.24 -2.84
CA ILE A 53 0.17 -12.80 -2.02
C ILE A 53 -0.36 -13.99 -1.17
N GLY A 54 -1.68 -14.21 -1.11
CA GLY A 54 -2.27 -15.29 -0.32
C GLY A 54 -2.26 -15.03 1.19
N VAL A 55 -2.17 -13.76 1.61
CA VAL A 55 -2.21 -13.35 3.02
C VAL A 55 -3.58 -12.80 3.40
N SER A 56 -3.94 -12.87 4.68
CA SER A 56 -5.21 -12.31 5.13
C SER A 56 -5.23 -10.79 4.94
N PRO A 57 -6.36 -10.20 4.51
CA PRO A 57 -6.46 -8.76 4.33
C PRO A 57 -6.24 -8.00 5.64
N ALA A 58 -6.62 -8.61 6.77
CA ALA A 58 -6.34 -8.07 8.11
C ALA A 58 -4.83 -7.92 8.38
N LYS A 59 -4.00 -8.87 7.92
CA LYS A 59 -2.54 -8.80 8.06
C LYS A 59 -1.96 -7.66 7.22
N VAL A 60 -2.40 -7.51 5.97
CA VAL A 60 -1.97 -6.41 5.09
C VAL A 60 -2.38 -5.05 5.64
N MET A 61 -3.63 -4.92 6.08
CA MET A 61 -4.14 -3.72 6.72
C MET A 61 -3.34 -3.40 7.99
N GLY A 62 -3.05 -4.41 8.82
CA GLY A 62 -2.23 -4.29 10.01
C GLY A 62 -0.85 -3.72 9.69
N VAL A 63 -0.14 -4.27 8.70
CA VAL A 63 1.17 -3.77 8.25
C VAL A 63 1.07 -2.34 7.71
N ALA A 64 0.05 -2.03 6.90
CA ALA A 64 -0.18 -0.69 6.37
C ALA A 64 -0.46 0.36 7.46
N THR A 65 -1.09 -0.04 8.57
CA THR A 65 -1.32 0.84 9.74
C THR A 65 -0.13 0.89 10.70
N PHE A 66 0.67 -0.17 10.76
CA PHE A 66 1.79 -0.30 11.69
C PHE A 66 2.95 0.63 11.32
N TYR A 67 3.29 0.72 10.03
CA TYR A 67 4.36 1.59 9.57
C TYR A 67 3.84 3.00 9.28
N SER A 68 4.36 3.97 10.03
CA SER A 68 4.05 5.39 9.89
C SER A 68 4.47 6.02 8.56
N GLN A 69 5.15 5.29 7.67
CA GLN A 69 5.46 5.72 6.32
C GLN A 69 4.27 5.58 5.35
N PHE A 70 3.35 4.66 5.65
CA PHE A 70 2.22 4.37 4.79
C PHE A 70 1.07 5.35 5.02
N ARG A 71 0.34 5.66 3.96
CA ARG A 71 -0.71 6.66 3.90
C ARG A 71 -1.96 6.01 3.33
N LEU A 72 -2.96 5.81 4.16
CA LEU A 72 -4.25 5.23 3.76
C LEU A 72 -5.21 6.28 3.15
N LYS A 73 -4.82 7.55 3.19
CA LYS A 73 -5.61 8.68 2.72
C LYS A 73 -4.77 9.52 1.76
N PRO A 74 -5.40 10.17 0.77
CA PRO A 74 -4.69 11.03 -0.17
C PRO A 74 -4.00 12.16 0.60
N VAL A 75 -2.73 12.39 0.26
CA VAL A 75 -1.92 13.50 0.78
C VAL A 75 -1.93 14.65 -0.21
N GLY A 76 -1.73 15.88 0.30
CA GLY A 76 -1.63 17.06 -0.55
C GLY A 76 -0.39 17.04 -1.45
N LYS A 77 -0.30 18.00 -2.36
CA LYS A 77 0.81 18.14 -3.32
C LYS A 77 2.20 18.21 -2.67
N TYR A 78 2.29 18.75 -1.46
CA TYR A 78 3.54 18.96 -0.74
C TYR A 78 3.49 18.22 0.60
N LEU A 79 4.44 17.29 0.79
CA LEU A 79 4.66 16.59 2.05
C LEU A 79 5.83 17.25 2.78
N ILE A 80 5.56 17.95 3.88
CA ILE A 80 6.60 18.56 4.73
C ILE A 80 6.89 17.61 5.89
N MET A 81 8.11 17.09 5.96
CA MET A 81 8.56 16.22 7.04
C MET A 81 9.53 16.99 7.93
N LEU A 82 9.14 17.22 9.18
CA LEU A 82 9.97 17.88 10.19
C LEU A 82 10.50 16.83 11.17
N CYS A 83 11.81 16.82 11.37
CA CYS A 83 12.43 16.03 12.43
C CYS A 83 12.06 16.61 13.81
N GLN A 84 11.56 15.76 14.70
CA GLN A 84 11.28 16.11 16.10
C GLN A 84 12.25 15.43 17.08
N GLY A 85 13.39 14.93 16.59
CA GLY A 85 14.42 14.35 17.44
C GLY A 85 15.21 15.45 18.15
N THR A 86 15.80 15.13 19.32
CA THR A 86 16.64 16.07 20.09
C THR A 86 17.98 16.41 19.42
N ALA A 87 18.38 15.66 18.40
CA ALA A 87 19.59 15.87 17.60
C ALA A 87 19.34 16.74 16.35
N CYS A 88 18.07 16.97 16.04
CA CYS A 88 17.62 17.98 15.10
C CYS A 88 17.38 19.28 15.91
#